data_AF-A0A358NCF0-F1
#
_entry.id   AF-A0A358NCF0-F1
#
_cell.length_a   1.000
_cell.length_b   1.000
_cell.length_c   1.000
_cell.angle_alpha   90.00
_cell.angle_beta   90.00
_cell.angle_gamma   90.00
#
_symmetry.space_group_name_H-M   'P 1'
#
loop_
_entity.id
_entity.type
_entity.pdbx_description
1 polymer ?
#
loop_
_entity_poly.entity_id
_entity_poly.type
_entity_poly.pdbx_seq_one_letter_code
_entity_poly.pdbx_strand_id
1 'polypeptide(L)' 'LMGSWMNDSGFWVFTKMGGLTEGESLRSWTPLLMVLSLVGLVVTIALSQMLPMNASL' A
#
# COMPACT_ATOMS: atom_id res chain seq x y z
N LEU A 1 1.72 4.34 -3.21
CA LEU A 1 1.75 3.55 -1.96
C LEU A 1 3.18 3.14 -1.62
N MET A 2 3.89 2.45 -2.51
CA MET A 2 5.33 2.18 -2.34
C MET A 2 6.13 3.49 -2.11
N GLY A 3 7.00 3.48 -1.09
CA GLY A 3 7.85 4.64 -0.73
C GLY A 3 7.21 5.67 0.21
N SER A 4 6.00 5.44 0.72
CA SER A 4 5.40 6.27 1.76
C SER A 4 6.09 6.01 3.11
N TRP A 5 6.75 6.99 3.72
CA TRP A 5 7.56 6.83 4.95
C TRP A 5 7.04 7.74 6.08
N MET A 6 7.93 8.45 6.79
CA MET A 6 7.62 9.27 7.97
C MET A 6 6.78 10.53 7.69
N ASN A 7 6.64 10.93 6.42
CA ASN A 7 5.76 12.03 6.00
C ASN A 7 4.27 11.61 5.98
N ASP A 8 3.99 10.32 6.07
CA ASP A 8 2.64 9.77 6.07
C ASP A 8 2.15 9.54 7.50
N SER A 9 0.93 9.97 7.80
CA SER A 9 0.35 9.79 9.13
C SER A 9 0.07 8.33 9.46
N GLY A 10 -0.19 7.49 8.46
CA GLY A 10 -0.40 6.05 8.62
C GLY A 10 0.83 5.32 9.14
N PHE A 11 2.04 5.75 8.73
CA PHE A 11 3.30 5.21 9.28
C PHE A 11 3.37 5.39 10.80
N TRP A 12 2.99 6.56 11.30
CA TRP A 12 3.02 6.86 12.73
C TRP A 12 1.92 6.11 13.50
N VAL A 13 0.72 5.98 12.94
CA VAL A 13 -0.34 5.17 13.55
C VAL A 13 0.10 3.72 13.69
N PHE A 14 0.67 3.12 12.62
CA PHE A 14 1.19 1.76 12.66
C PHE A 14 2.30 1.57 13.70
N THR A 15 3.25 2.51 13.75
CA THR A 15 4.38 2.48 14.69
C THR A 15 3.90 2.58 16.14
N LYS A 16 3.03 3.55 16.45
CA LYS A 16 2.58 3.81 17.83
C LYS A 16 1.59 2.76 18.34
N MET A 17 0.64 2.32 17.50
CA MET A 17 -0.31 1.27 17.87
C MET A 17 0.34 -0.12 17.93
N GLY A 18 1.37 -0.35 17.11
CA GLY A 18 2.13 -1.59 17.10
C GLY A 18 3.17 -1.70 18.22
N GLY A 19 3.43 -0.62 18.97
CA GLY A 19 4.48 -0.59 20.00
C GLY A 19 5.89 -0.77 19.44
N LEU A 20 6.10 -0.46 18.16
CA LEU A 20 7.34 -0.66 17.43
C LEU A 20 8.26 0.56 17.57
N THR A 21 9.57 0.32 17.50
CA THR A 21 10.53 1.43 17.29
C THR A 21 10.46 1.94 15.85
N GLU A 22 10.92 3.16 15.60
CA GLU A 22 10.92 3.76 14.26
C GLU A 22 11.70 2.92 13.24
N GLY A 23 12.82 2.34 13.67
CA GLY A 23 13.64 1.47 12.82
C GLY A 23 12.95 0.15 12.47
N GLU A 24 12.28 -0.49 13.44
CA GLU A 24 11.51 -1.71 13.21
C GLU A 24 10.29 -1.46 12.32
N SER A 25 9.62 -0.32 12.53
CA SER A 25 8.54 0.14 11.67
C SER A 25 9.04 0.37 10.25
N LEU A 26 10.12 1.11 10.02
CA LEU A 26 10.62 1.34 8.64
C LEU A 26 10.97 0.02 7.92
N ARG A 27 11.53 -0.94 8.66
CA ARG A 27 11.94 -2.24 8.12
C ARG A 27 10.75 -3.14 7.76
N SER A 28 9.62 -3.00 8.44
CA SER A 28 8.40 -3.77 8.18
C SER A 28 7.42 -3.04 7.23
N TRP A 29 7.40 -1.71 7.28
CA TRP A 29 6.54 -0.83 6.49
C TRP A 29 6.92 -0.81 5.02
N THR A 30 8.22 -0.80 4.69
CA THR A 30 8.69 -0.81 3.30
C THR A 30 8.28 -2.06 2.50
N PRO A 31 8.47 -3.31 2.99
CA PRO A 31 7.98 -4.50 2.29
C PRO A 31 6.44 -4.59 2.31
N LEU A 32 5.77 -4.14 3.38
CA LEU A 32 4.31 -4.08 3.43
C LEU A 32 3.73 -3.23 2.29
N LEU A 33 4.27 -2.02 2.11
CA LEU A 33 3.83 -1.13 1.03
C LEU A 33 4.16 -1.66 -0.36
N MET A 34 5.28 -2.38 -0.51
CA MET A 34 5.61 -3.07 -1.77
C MET A 34 4.54 -4.10 -2.13
N VAL A 35 4.17 -4.96 -1.18
CA VAL A 35 3.15 -5.99 -1.37
C VAL A 35 1.80 -5.35 -1.68
N LEU A 36 1.38 -4.33 -0.92
CA LEU A 36 0.12 -3.61 -1.18
C LEU A 36 0.10 -2.97 -2.56
N SER A 37 1.20 -2.34 -2.99
CA SER A 37 1.33 -1.76 -4.32
C SER A 37 1.22 -2.82 -5.42
N LEU A 38 1.88 -3.97 -5.26
CA LEU A 38 1.84 -5.05 -6.25
C LEU A 38 0.45 -5.67 -6.33
N VAL A 39 -0.16 -5.99 -5.19
CA VAL A 39 -1.51 -6.57 -5.12
C VAL A 39 -2.52 -5.60 -5.72
N GLY A 40 -2.46 -4.31 -5.37
CA GLY A 40 -3.34 -3.30 -5.94
C GLY A 40 -3.23 -3.20 -7.46
N LEU A 41 -2.01 -3.27 -8.01
CA LEU A 41 -1.79 -3.29 -9.46
C LEU A 41 -2.38 -4.56 -10.10
N VAL A 42 -2.11 -5.73 -9.53
CA VAL A 42 -2.64 -7.01 -10.04
C VAL A 42 -4.16 -7.02 -10.02
N VAL A 43 -4.77 -6.57 -8.93
CA VAL A 43 -6.24 -6.46 -8.79
C VAL A 43 -6.81 -5.48 -9.81
N THR A 44 -6.15 -4.34 -10.03
CA THR A 44 -6.57 -3.34 -11.03
C THR A 44 -6.55 -3.91 -12.43
N ILE A 45 -5.48 -4.61 -12.81
CA ILE A 45 -5.38 -5.27 -14.12
C ILE A 45 -6.45 -6.35 -14.25
N ALA A 46 -6.61 -7.21 -13.24
CA ALA A 46 -7.62 -8.27 -13.25
C ALA A 46 -9.03 -7.71 -13.42
N LEU A 47 -9.40 -6.68 -12.64
CA LEU A 47 -10.70 -6.01 -12.76
C LEU A 47 -10.88 -5.35 -14.12
N SER A 48 -9.84 -4.73 -14.69
CA SER A 48 -9.89 -4.16 -16.04
C SER A 48 -10.22 -5.21 -17.10
N GLN A 49 -9.77 -6.45 -16.95
CA GLN A 49 -10.09 -7.54 -17.89
C GLN A 49 -11.44 -8.19 -17.60
N MET A 50 -11.82 -8.33 -16.33
CA MET A 50 -13.06 -9.02 -15.92
C MET A 50 -14.32 -8.15 -16.05
N LEU A 51 -14.18 -6.84 -15.84
CA LEU A 51 -15.28 -5.87 -15.90
C LEU A 51 -14.90 -4.70 -16.83
N PRO A 52 -14.82 -4.94 -18.15
CA PRO A 52 -14.60 -3.85 -19.10
C PRO A 52 -15.83 -2.94 -19.14
N MET A 53 -15.72 -1.78 -18.50
CA MET A 53 -16.74 -0.72 -18.61
C MET A 53 -16.53 0.00 -19.93
N ASN A 54 -17.28 -0.40 -20.94
CA ASN A 54 -17.29 0.29 -22.23
C ASN A 54 -17.87 1.69 -22.00
N ALA A 55 -17.04 2.72 -22.14
CA ALA A 55 -17.51 4.10 -22.18
C ALA A 55 -18.23 4.34 -23.52
N SER A 56 -19.51 4.00 -23.58
CA SER A 56 -20.39 4.41 -24.69
C SER A 56 -20.75 5.88 -24.48
N LEU A 57 -20.10 6.76 -25.24
CA LEU A 57 -20.48 8.17 -25.42
C LEU A 57 -21.76 8.28 -26.26
#